data_AF-A0A3A8H8S6-F1
#
_entry.id   AF-A0A3A8H8S6-F1
#
_cell.length_a   1.000
_cell.length_b   1.000
_cell.length_c   1.000
_cell.angle_alpha   90.00
_cell.angle_beta   90.00
_cell.angle_gamma   90.00
#
_symmetry.space_group_name_H-M   'P 1'
#
loop_
_entity.id
_entity.type
_entity.pdbx_description
1 polymer ?
#
loop_
_entity_poly.entity_id
_entity_poly.type
_entity_poly.pdbx_seq_one_letter_code
_entity_poly.pdbx_strand_id
1 'polypeptide(L)'
;ALDRWGPRRLMLAVAAAFGAILVASSAMDGPVGLVAGFIGVRLAGQGALNLVATTTVALYVTRRRGSAIGLASALGTAGISLAPLLLERLIAGGDWRTVWFFEGIAVWALVIPVTLLVLPRRPVAEPTPAVDPQDADRPGAPGVDWTPRRAM
;
A
#
# COMPACT_ATOMS: atom_id res chain seq x y z
N ALA A 1 -4.10 4.06 13.20
CA ALA A 1 -2.73 3.58 12.93
C ALA A 1 -1.98 4.47 11.93
N LEU A 2 -2.67 4.91 10.85
CA LEU A 2 -2.13 5.80 9.82
C LEU A 2 -1.60 7.14 10.36
N ASP A 3 -2.28 7.71 11.36
CA ASP A 3 -1.94 9.02 11.95
C ASP A 3 -0.59 9.07 12.69
N ARG A 4 -0.05 7.93 13.13
CA ARG A 4 1.17 7.92 13.98
C ARG A 4 2.44 7.47 13.26
N TRP A 5 2.32 6.64 12.22
CA TRP A 5 3.49 5.98 11.62
C TRP A 5 3.88 6.53 10.26
N GLY A 6 2.98 7.27 9.62
CA GLY A 6 3.19 7.76 8.28
C GLY A 6 3.15 6.63 7.23
N PRO A 7 2.67 6.94 6.03
CA PRO A 7 2.41 5.95 4.98
C PRO A 7 3.67 5.23 4.49
N ARG A 8 4.84 5.89 4.56
CA ARG A 8 6.13 5.25 4.24
C ARG A 8 6.41 4.04 5.13
N ARG A 9 6.23 4.16 6.45
CA ARG A 9 6.50 3.05 7.38
C ARG A 9 5.50 1.93 7.21
N LEU A 10 4.24 2.27 6.95
CA LEU A 10 3.20 1.28 6.71
C LEU A 10 3.48 0.47 5.44
N MET A 11 3.88 1.13 4.36
CA MET A 11 4.22 0.48 3.09
C MET A 11 5.46 -0.41 3.20
N LEU A 12 6.48 0.03 3.93
CA LEU A 12 7.63 -0.81 4.23
C LEU A 12 7.26 -2.03 5.09
N ALA A 13 6.45 -1.85 6.14
CA ALA A 13 6.04 -2.94 7.01
C ALA A 13 5.21 -4.00 6.26
N VAL A 14 4.27 -3.56 5.42
CA VAL A 14 3.44 -4.47 4.63
C VAL A 14 4.25 -5.18 3.54
N ALA A 15 5.14 -4.47 2.84
CA ALA A 15 6.02 -5.09 1.85
C ALA A 15 6.97 -6.12 2.49
N ALA A 16 7.54 -5.78 3.65
CA ALA A 16 8.39 -6.69 4.42
C ALA A 16 7.63 -7.95 4.82
N ALA A 17 6.45 -7.79 5.43
CA ALA A 17 5.60 -8.90 5.84
C ALA A 17 5.16 -9.77 4.65
N PHE A 18 4.78 -9.17 3.53
CA PHE A 18 4.33 -9.91 2.36
C PHE A 18 5.44 -10.76 1.74
N GLY A 19 6.63 -10.17 1.52
CA GLY A 19 7.77 -10.96 1.04
C GLY A 19 8.21 -12.05 2.02
N ALA A 20 8.10 -11.81 3.33
CA ALA A 20 8.36 -12.84 4.34
C ALA A 20 7.39 -14.01 4.25
N ILE A 21 6.10 -13.75 4.03
CA ILE A 21 5.07 -14.80 3.83
C ILE A 21 5.37 -15.61 2.56
N LEU A 22 5.77 -14.95 1.47
CA LEU A 22 6.14 -15.64 0.22
C LEU A 22 7.37 -16.53 0.41
N VAL A 23 8.43 -16.00 1.02
CA VAL A 23 9.64 -16.77 1.35
C VAL A 23 9.31 -17.93 2.30
N ALA A 24 8.50 -17.70 3.34
CA ALA A 24 8.09 -18.76 4.25
C ALA A 24 7.27 -19.85 3.54
N SER A 25 6.46 -19.48 2.55
CA SER A 25 5.68 -20.43 1.74
C SER A 25 6.59 -21.37 0.93
N SER A 26 7.82 -20.95 0.58
CA SER A 26 8.81 -21.82 -0.06
C SER A 26 9.32 -22.96 0.84
N ALA A 27 9.14 -22.85 2.16
CA ALA A 27 9.58 -23.84 3.15
C ALA A 27 8.42 -24.72 3.67
N MET A 28 7.18 -24.45 3.27
CA MET A 28 6.01 -25.18 3.75
C MET A 28 5.87 -26.52 3.05
N ASP A 29 5.59 -27.56 3.83
CA ASP A 29 5.38 -28.92 3.34
C ASP A 29 4.03 -29.47 3.80
N GLY A 30 3.44 -30.33 2.96
CA GLY A 30 2.15 -30.95 3.21
C GLY A 30 0.94 -30.03 2.98
N PRO A 31 -0.27 -30.61 2.92
CA PRO A 31 -1.49 -29.91 2.52
C PRO A 31 -1.91 -28.80 3.49
N VAL A 32 -1.70 -28.98 4.80
CA VAL A 32 -2.04 -27.96 5.81
C VAL A 32 -1.13 -26.73 5.68
N GLY A 33 0.17 -26.94 5.46
CA GLY A 33 1.13 -25.85 5.22
C GLY A 33 0.77 -25.06 3.97
N LEU A 34 0.45 -25.75 2.87
CA LEU A 34 0.03 -25.12 1.62
C LEU A 34 -1.24 -24.28 1.76
N VAL A 35 -2.24 -24.76 2.50
CA VAL A 35 -3.47 -24.00 2.78
C VAL A 35 -3.18 -22.77 3.64
N ALA A 36 -2.35 -22.91 4.67
CA ALA A 36 -1.95 -21.79 5.51
C ALA A 36 -1.17 -20.73 4.72
N GLY A 37 -0.23 -21.16 3.87
CA GLY A 37 0.52 -20.29 2.95
C GLY A 37 -0.42 -19.57 1.97
N PHE A 38 -1.36 -20.30 1.36
CA PHE A 38 -2.35 -19.72 0.46
C PHE A 38 -3.19 -18.63 1.16
N ILE A 39 -3.72 -18.91 2.36
CA ILE A 39 -4.48 -17.94 3.16
C ILE A 39 -3.62 -16.72 3.49
N GLY A 40 -2.38 -16.92 3.92
CA GLY A 40 -1.43 -15.85 4.23
C GLY A 40 -1.17 -14.95 3.02
N VAL A 41 -0.87 -15.55 1.87
CA VAL A 41 -0.65 -14.83 0.61
C VAL A 41 -1.92 -14.07 0.20
N ARG A 42 -3.11 -14.64 0.37
CA ARG A 42 -4.37 -13.98 0.02
C ARG A 42 -4.67 -12.78 0.90
N LEU A 43 -4.55 -12.93 2.21
CA LEU A 43 -4.78 -11.86 3.19
C LEU A 43 -3.78 -10.72 3.02
N ALA A 44 -2.50 -11.04 2.84
CA ALA A 44 -1.46 -10.03 2.70
C ALA A 44 -1.46 -9.36 1.32
N GLY A 45 -1.64 -10.14 0.24
CA GLY A 45 -1.62 -9.63 -1.14
C GLY A 45 -2.86 -8.83 -1.50
N GLN A 46 -4.06 -9.42 -1.41
CA GLN A 46 -5.31 -8.73 -1.77
C GLN A 46 -5.82 -7.79 -0.66
N GLY A 47 -5.53 -8.08 0.61
CA GLY A 47 -5.94 -7.24 1.74
C GLY A 47 -4.94 -6.12 2.01
N ALA A 48 -3.81 -6.46 2.61
CA ALA A 48 -2.88 -5.47 3.15
C ALA A 48 -2.19 -4.63 2.06
N LEU A 49 -1.65 -5.26 1.00
CA LEU A 49 -0.92 -4.55 -0.05
C LEU A 49 -1.83 -3.56 -0.81
N ASN A 50 -3.04 -4.01 -1.15
CA ASN A 50 -4.03 -3.18 -1.83
C ASN A 50 -4.50 -1.99 -0.96
N LEU A 51 -4.75 -2.25 0.34
CA LEU A 51 -5.12 -1.20 1.29
C LEU A 51 -4.01 -0.15 1.41
N VAL A 52 -2.74 -0.57 1.44
CA VAL A 52 -1.62 0.38 1.49
C VAL A 52 -1.44 1.13 0.19
N ALA A 53 -1.58 0.47 -0.96
CA ALA A 53 -1.50 1.13 -2.26
C ALA A 53 -2.57 2.21 -2.40
N THR A 54 -3.83 1.88 -2.12
CA THR A 54 -4.96 2.83 -2.16
C THR A 54 -4.77 3.99 -1.18
N THR A 55 -4.35 3.69 0.06
CA THR A 55 -4.09 4.72 1.07
C THR A 55 -2.93 5.64 0.68
N THR A 56 -1.86 5.09 0.09
CA THR A 56 -0.71 5.87 -0.37
C THR A 56 -1.07 6.79 -1.53
N VAL A 57 -1.85 6.28 -2.50
CA VAL A 57 -2.37 7.07 -3.62
C VAL A 57 -3.25 8.22 -3.12
N ALA A 58 -4.14 7.95 -2.16
CA ALA A 58 -5.02 8.95 -1.57
C ALA A 58 -4.24 10.09 -0.88
N LEU A 59 -3.14 9.76 -0.20
CA LEU A 59 -2.36 10.72 0.58
C LEU A 59 -1.34 11.53 -0.25
N TYR A 60 -0.73 10.96 -1.29
CA TYR A 60 0.43 11.60 -1.94
C TYR A 60 0.16 12.13 -3.34
N VAL A 61 -0.85 11.62 -4.03
CA VAL A 61 -1.08 12.05 -5.40
C VAL A 61 -2.02 13.24 -5.34
N THR A 62 -1.49 14.46 -5.28
CA THR A 62 -2.27 15.72 -5.32
C THR A 62 -2.17 16.43 -6.67
N ARG A 63 -1.10 16.20 -7.45
CA ARG A 63 -0.86 16.81 -8.77
C ARG A 63 -0.71 15.71 -9.84
N ARG A 64 -1.40 15.84 -10.98
CA ARG A 64 -1.44 14.86 -12.10
C ARG A 64 -1.88 13.43 -11.71
N ARG A 65 -2.95 13.33 -10.89
CA ARG A 65 -3.56 12.07 -10.43
C ARG A 65 -3.80 11.04 -11.55
N GLY A 66 -4.40 11.47 -12.66
CA GLY A 66 -4.75 10.59 -13.77
C GLY A 66 -3.56 9.87 -14.39
N SER A 67 -2.43 10.55 -14.63
CA SER A 67 -1.24 9.94 -15.24
C SER A 67 -0.54 8.96 -14.30
N ALA A 68 -0.44 9.30 -13.01
CA ALA A 68 0.16 8.41 -12.02
C ALA A 68 -0.67 7.15 -11.80
N ILE A 69 -1.99 7.30 -11.71
CA ILE A 69 -2.93 6.17 -11.63
C ILE A 69 -2.86 5.33 -12.90
N GLY A 70 -2.90 5.95 -14.08
CA GLY A 70 -2.81 5.26 -15.37
C GLY A 70 -1.52 4.46 -15.53
N LEU A 71 -0.36 5.02 -15.15
CA LEU A 71 0.91 4.31 -15.18
C LEU A 71 0.94 3.15 -14.16
N ALA A 72 0.46 3.36 -12.95
CA ALA A 72 0.36 2.31 -11.94
C ALA A 72 -0.56 1.17 -12.39
N SER A 73 -1.70 1.48 -12.99
CA SER A 73 -2.61 0.51 -13.58
C SER A 73 -1.96 -0.23 -14.75
N ALA A 74 -1.28 0.48 -15.65
CA ALA A 74 -0.60 -0.15 -16.78
C ALA A 74 0.50 -1.13 -16.32
N LEU A 75 1.31 -0.73 -15.33
CA LEU A 75 2.33 -1.60 -14.72
C LEU A 75 1.69 -2.79 -14.00
N GLY A 76 0.57 -2.58 -13.29
CA GLY A 76 -0.18 -3.64 -12.63
C GLY A 76 -0.74 -4.66 -13.62
N THR A 77 -1.38 -4.19 -14.70
CA THR A 77 -1.91 -5.06 -15.77
C THR A 77 -0.80 -5.78 -16.52
N ALA A 78 0.30 -5.09 -16.83
CA ALA A 78 1.47 -5.73 -17.44
C ALA A 78 2.05 -6.81 -16.53
N GLY A 79 2.16 -6.53 -15.22
CA GLY A 79 2.62 -7.50 -14.23
C GLY A 79 1.73 -8.75 -14.18
N ILE A 80 0.42 -8.58 -14.08
CA ILE A 80 -0.54 -9.70 -14.09
C ILE A 80 -0.46 -10.49 -15.40
N SER A 81 -0.27 -9.82 -16.53
CA SER A 81 -0.19 -10.47 -17.85
C SER A 81 1.12 -11.23 -18.07
N LEU A 82 2.23 -10.70 -17.54
CA LEU A 82 3.56 -11.30 -17.65
C LEU A 82 3.82 -12.37 -16.58
N ALA A 83 3.10 -12.33 -15.45
CA ALA A 83 3.29 -13.26 -14.35
C ALA A 83 3.21 -14.74 -14.79
N PRO A 84 2.23 -15.22 -15.57
CA PRO A 84 2.15 -16.61 -15.96
C PRO A 84 3.39 -17.07 -16.74
N LEU A 85 3.88 -16.24 -17.66
CA LEU A 85 5.04 -16.55 -18.49
C LEU A 85 6.32 -16.64 -17.64
N LEU A 86 6.47 -15.74 -16.67
CA LEU A 86 7.62 -15.75 -15.77
C LEU A 86 7.58 -16.95 -14.82
N LEU A 87 6.42 -17.20 -14.21
CA LEU A 87 6.19 -18.33 -13.31
C LEU A 87 6.40 -19.67 -14.03
N GLU A 88 5.87 -19.82 -15.25
CA GLU A 88 6.05 -21.02 -16.06
C GLU A 88 7.53 -21.30 -16.32
N ARG A 89 8.32 -20.27 -16.66
CA ARG A 89 9.77 -20.41 -16.89
C ARG A 89 10.53 -20.79 -15.63
N LEU A 90 10.17 -20.20 -14.48
CA LEU A 90 10.79 -20.56 -13.20
C LEU A 90 10.43 -21.99 -12.77
N ILE A 91 9.18 -22.41 -12.97
CA ILE A 91 8.73 -23.78 -12.67
C ILE A 91 9.42 -24.78 -13.61
N ALA A 92 9.55 -24.46 -14.90
CA ALA A 92 10.17 -25.35 -15.88
C ALA A 92 11.67 -25.59 -15.61
N GLY A 93 12.36 -24.61 -15.00
CA GLY A 93 13.78 -24.72 -14.64
C GLY A 93 14.05 -25.13 -13.20
N GLY A 94 13.02 -25.30 -12.36
CA GLY A 94 13.17 -25.49 -10.93
C GLY A 94 11.96 -26.17 -10.29
N ASP A 95 11.64 -25.79 -9.05
CA ASP A 95 10.48 -26.28 -8.32
C ASP A 95 9.55 -25.11 -7.97
N TRP A 96 8.27 -25.41 -7.68
CA TRP A 96 7.29 -24.42 -7.25
C TRP A 96 7.74 -23.69 -5.97
N ARG A 97 8.57 -24.33 -5.13
CA ARG A 97 9.19 -23.72 -3.94
C ARG A 97 10.13 -22.58 -4.32
N THR A 98 10.94 -22.79 -5.36
CA THR A 98 11.90 -21.79 -5.84
C THR A 98 11.18 -20.54 -6.35
N VAL A 99 10.01 -20.73 -6.97
CA VAL A 99 9.14 -19.64 -7.43
C VAL A 99 8.68 -18.77 -6.27
N TRP A 100 8.18 -19.36 -5.18
CA TRP A 100 7.75 -18.62 -3.99
C TRP A 100 8.88 -17.79 -3.38
N PHE A 101 10.09 -18.37 -3.33
CA PHE A 101 11.26 -17.67 -2.84
C PHE A 101 11.61 -16.46 -3.70
N PHE A 102 11.73 -16.65 -5.02
CA PHE A 102 12.09 -15.56 -5.95
C PHE A 102 11.03 -14.46 -6.01
N GLU A 103 9.74 -14.80 -5.95
CA GLU A 103 8.64 -13.83 -5.83
C GLU A 103 8.78 -12.97 -4.57
N GLY A 104 9.05 -13.57 -3.41
CA GLY A 104 9.27 -12.83 -2.16
C GLY A 104 10.46 -11.88 -2.23
N ILE A 105 11.57 -12.33 -2.82
CA ILE A 105 12.76 -11.49 -3.04
C ILE A 105 12.45 -10.36 -4.04
N ALA A 106 11.72 -10.64 -5.13
CA ALA A 106 11.34 -9.63 -6.12
C ALA A 106 10.45 -8.54 -5.50
N VAL A 107 9.49 -8.90 -4.65
CA VAL A 107 8.67 -7.93 -3.90
C VAL A 107 9.54 -7.02 -3.05
N TRP A 108 10.50 -7.57 -2.30
CA TRP A 108 11.41 -6.74 -1.51
C TRP A 108 12.30 -5.86 -2.37
N ALA A 109 12.88 -6.41 -3.43
CA ALA A 109 13.77 -5.70 -4.35
C ALA A 109 13.08 -4.60 -5.16
N LEU A 110 11.75 -4.68 -5.36
CA LEU A 110 10.97 -3.67 -6.08
C LEU A 110 10.31 -2.68 -5.12
N VAL A 111 9.52 -3.18 -4.17
CA VAL A 111 8.62 -2.33 -3.36
C VAL A 111 9.39 -1.54 -2.32
N ILE A 112 10.36 -2.13 -1.63
CA ILE A 112 11.13 -1.44 -0.58
C ILE A 112 11.90 -0.24 -1.17
N PRO A 113 12.75 -0.38 -2.20
CA PRO A 113 13.49 0.76 -2.73
C PRO A 113 12.57 1.80 -3.36
N VAL A 114 11.52 1.40 -4.11
CA VAL A 114 10.54 2.35 -4.65
C VAL A 114 9.88 3.14 -3.52
N THR A 115 9.50 2.50 -2.41
CA THR A 115 8.96 3.18 -1.23
C THR A 115 9.98 4.15 -0.62
N LEU A 116 11.23 3.74 -0.48
CA LEU A 116 12.27 4.56 0.13
C LEU A 116 12.64 5.79 -0.72
N LEU A 117 12.58 5.67 -2.05
CA LEU A 117 12.91 6.70 -3.04
C LEU A 117 11.74 7.64 -3.32
N VAL A 118 10.52 7.11 -3.44
CA VAL A 118 9.34 7.87 -3.88
C VAL A 118 8.58 8.50 -2.71
N LEU A 119 8.50 7.84 -1.55
CA LEU A 119 7.73 8.38 -0.42
C LEU A 119 8.59 9.28 0.50
N PRO A 120 8.18 10.56 0.68
CA PRO A 120 8.77 11.47 1.66
C PRO A 120 8.78 10.89 3.07
N ARG A 121 9.81 11.26 3.85
CA ARG A 121 9.98 10.79 5.24
C ARG A 121 8.95 11.36 6.23
N ARG A 122 8.27 12.46 5.88
CA ARG A 122 7.27 13.14 6.72
C ARG A 122 5.91 13.14 6.00
N PRO A 123 4.80 12.83 6.70
CA PRO A 123 3.47 13.07 6.15
C PRO A 123 3.34 14.55 5.81
N VAL A 124 2.77 14.85 4.64
CA VAL A 124 2.38 16.22 4.28
C VAL A 124 1.44 16.69 5.39
N ALA A 125 1.81 17.77 6.07
CA ALA A 125 0.90 18.40 7.03
C ALA A 125 -0.39 18.72 6.29
N GLU A 126 -1.54 18.41 6.89
CA GLU A 126 -2.83 18.92 6.39
C GLU A 126 -2.65 20.40 6.07
N PRO A 127 -3.06 20.88 4.89
CA PRO A 127 -3.10 22.31 4.64
C PRO A 127 -3.94 22.89 5.77
N THR A 128 -3.31 23.65 6.67
CA THR A 128 -4.04 24.48 7.61
C THR A 128 -5.08 25.21 6.76
N PRO A 129 -6.40 25.07 7.05
CA PRO A 129 -7.39 25.82 6.31
C PRO A 129 -6.90 27.26 6.34
N ALA A 130 -6.65 27.84 5.18
CA ALA A 130 -6.27 29.24 5.12
C ALA A 130 -7.45 29.97 5.76
N VAL A 131 -7.28 30.41 7.01
CA VAL A 131 -8.21 31.35 7.61
C VAL A 131 -8.08 32.56 6.71
N ASP A 132 -9.08 32.77 5.88
CA ASP A 132 -9.14 33.96 5.05
C ASP A 132 -9.01 35.15 6.01
N PRO A 133 -8.00 36.03 5.84
CA PRO A 133 -7.89 37.22 6.68
C PRO A 133 -9.19 38.03 6.72
N GLN A 134 -10.03 37.90 5.69
CA GLN A 134 -11.35 38.51 5.61
C GLN A 134 -12.42 37.82 6.47
N ASP A 135 -12.25 36.56 6.89
CA ASP A 135 -13.14 35.87 7.84
C ASP A 135 -12.79 36.18 9.30
N ALA A 136 -11.53 36.57 9.58
CA ALA A 136 -11.07 36.95 10.92
C ALA A 136 -11.60 38.30 11.39
N ASP A 137 -11.98 39.18 10.45
CA ASP A 137 -12.35 40.57 10.72
C ASP A 137 -13.85 40.87 10.49
N ARG A 138 -14.67 39.83 10.23
CA ARG A 138 -16.13 39.96 10.12
C ARG A 138 -16.76 40.07 11.52
N PRO A 139 -17.37 41.21 11.89
CA PRO A 139 -18.14 41.30 13.14
C PRO A 139 -19.36 40.39 13.02
N GLY A 140 -19.39 39.30 13.79
CA GLY A 140 -20.44 38.28 13.76
C GLY A 140 -20.01 36.89 13.29
N ALA A 141 -18.70 36.63 13.12
CA ALA A 141 -18.20 35.26 13.01
C ALA A 141 -18.71 34.45 14.22
N PRO A 142 -19.55 33.41 14.02
CA PRO A 142 -20.18 32.72 15.14
C PRO A 142 -19.09 32.07 15.98
N GLY A 143 -18.95 32.56 17.22
CA GLY A 143 -18.35 31.76 18.29
C GLY A 143 -19.07 30.43 18.27
N VAL A 144 -18.36 29.38 17.85
CA VAL A 144 -18.93 28.05 17.65
C VAL A 144 -19.36 27.53 19.02
N ASP A 145 -20.62 27.76 19.35
CA ASP A 145 -21.26 27.31 20.57
C ASP A 145 -21.87 25.93 20.30
N TRP A 146 -21.10 24.89 20.60
CA TRP A 146 -21.34 23.50 20.21
C TRP A 146 -22.39 22.76 21.09
N THR A 147 -23.40 23.44 21.61
CA THR A 147 -24.35 22.80 22.55
C THR A 147 -25.37 21.88 21.84
N PRO A 148 -25.40 20.56 22.12
CA PRO A 148 -26.16 19.57 21.35
C PRO A 148 -27.62 19.44 21.84
N ARG A 149 -28.29 20.55 22.19
CA ARG A 149 -29.65 20.53 22.78
C ARG A 149 -30.78 21.01 21.87
N ARG A 150 -30.55 21.20 20.57
CA ARG A 150 -31.61 21.64 19.63
C ARG A 150 -31.61 20.95 18.27
N ALA A 151 -31.26 19.66 18.23
CA ALA A 151 -31.53 18.83 17.05
C ALA A 151 -32.71 17.86 17.23
N MET A 152 -33.36 17.82 18.42
CA MET A 152 -34.68 17.21 18.66
C MET A 152 -35.15 17.51 20.08
#